data_AF-A0A2V7RRK2-F1
#
_entry.id   AF-A0A2V7RRK2-F1
#
_cell.length_a   1.000
_cell.length_b   1.000
_cell.length_c   1.000
_cell.angle_alpha   90.00
_cell.angle_beta   90.00
_cell.angle_gamma   90.00
#
_symmetry.space_group_name_H-M   'P 1'
#
loop_
_entity.id
_entity.type
_entity.pdbx_description
1 polymer ?
#
loop_
_entity_poly.entity_id
_entity_poly.type
_entity_poly.pdbx_seq_one_letter_code
_entity_poly.pdbx_strand_id
1 'polypeptide(L)'
;MNAMSVATAVSREEIVQKARQFPAAAFMGYGALAAIIGAAALVRALAAGGGEAGRVWQSYHFNFMFWTGLAQGLVVFAATQKLAKGHWSGLVIRFAEAAVGFLATALVLYVGLFLGRFHIFTWLHEPRPDVGAWLTDKFFFPRNGLILAALAWLSWRFVRHDMAPDRSELADGHPAERLAGRDQIAREAAWLIVGYAFGYSLLAFDLIMSLAHKWVSNLFGAFYFMGSFLAALMALAVLTIALRRRMRLEQLVSAKQLHDLGKLCFGFTVFWAYLMWSQYLVIWYGNLPEETYFIFYRLIGPWRP
;
A
#
# COMPACT_ATOMS: atom_id res chain seq x y z
N MET A 1 8.01 42.37 -9.14
CA MET A 1 7.37 41.04 -8.96
C MET A 1 7.07 40.46 -10.33
N ASN A 2 7.70 39.34 -10.73
CA ASN A 2 7.52 38.73 -12.06
C ASN A 2 6.11 38.13 -12.21
N ALA A 3 5.50 38.23 -13.40
CA ALA A 3 4.16 37.71 -13.69
C ALA A 3 3.99 36.21 -13.37
N MET A 4 5.06 35.40 -13.44
CA MET A 4 5.04 33.99 -13.00
C MET A 4 4.81 33.83 -11.49
N SER A 5 5.31 34.75 -10.67
CA SER A 5 5.11 34.74 -9.21
C SER A 5 3.66 35.00 -8.82
N VAL A 6 2.94 35.76 -9.66
CA VAL A 6 1.53 36.11 -9.42
C VAL A 6 0.63 34.93 -9.83
N ALA A 7 0.87 34.32 -10.98
CA ALA A 7 0.12 33.14 -11.43
C ALA A 7 0.29 31.92 -10.50
N THR A 8 1.51 31.72 -9.96
CA THR A 8 1.78 30.67 -8.96
C THR A 8 1.18 30.98 -7.57
N ALA A 9 0.95 32.24 -7.22
CA ALA A 9 0.25 32.61 -6.00
C ALA A 9 -1.28 32.41 -6.12
N VAL A 10 -1.88 32.85 -7.24
CA VAL A 10 -3.33 32.70 -7.50
C VAL A 10 -3.76 31.23 -7.52
N SER A 11 -2.96 30.35 -8.13
CA SER A 11 -3.19 28.91 -8.12
C SER A 11 -3.08 28.27 -6.72
N ARG A 12 -2.34 28.88 -5.79
CA ARG A 12 -2.18 28.36 -4.41
C ARG A 12 -3.33 28.75 -3.50
N GLU A 13 -3.80 29.99 -3.60
CA GLU A 13 -5.01 30.42 -2.89
C GLU A 13 -6.22 29.56 -3.28
N GLU A 14 -6.34 29.24 -4.58
CA GLU A 14 -7.37 28.33 -5.08
C GLU A 14 -7.26 26.92 -4.47
N ILE A 15 -6.04 26.37 -4.33
CA ILE A 15 -5.81 25.08 -3.66
C ILE A 15 -6.30 25.13 -2.21
N VAL A 16 -5.91 26.17 -1.45
CA VAL A 16 -6.29 26.32 -0.03
C VAL A 16 -7.81 26.47 0.10
N GLN A 17 -8.44 27.24 -0.77
CA GLN A 17 -9.89 27.42 -0.78
C GLN A 17 -10.62 26.10 -1.08
N LYS A 18 -10.19 25.36 -2.11
CA LYS A 18 -10.78 24.05 -2.45
C LYS A 18 -10.55 23.01 -1.35
N ALA A 19 -9.40 23.05 -0.68
CA ALA A 19 -9.13 22.18 0.46
C ALA A 19 -10.07 22.47 1.63
N ARG A 20 -10.35 23.74 1.94
CA ARG A 20 -11.31 24.15 2.98
C ARG A 20 -12.76 23.78 2.65
N GLN A 21 -13.12 23.77 1.37
CA GLN A 21 -14.45 23.36 0.91
C GLN A 21 -14.66 21.84 0.87
N PHE A 22 -13.60 21.04 1.05
CA PHE A 22 -13.72 19.59 0.99
C PHE A 22 -14.57 19.06 2.16
N PRO A 23 -15.63 18.29 1.93
CA PRO A 23 -16.54 17.81 2.97
C PRO A 23 -15.91 16.63 3.74
N ALA A 24 -14.81 16.87 4.45
CA ALA A 24 -14.04 15.86 5.15
C ALA A 24 -14.90 15.08 6.17
N ALA A 25 -15.76 15.78 6.92
CA ALA A 25 -16.65 15.17 7.90
C ALA A 25 -17.63 14.16 7.27
N ALA A 26 -18.17 14.47 6.08
CA ALA A 26 -19.07 13.55 5.38
C ALA A 26 -18.31 12.31 4.91
N PHE A 27 -17.11 12.47 4.32
CA PHE A 27 -16.27 11.34 3.92
C PHE A 27 -15.86 10.47 5.10
N MET A 28 -15.50 11.06 6.24
CA MET A 28 -15.21 10.32 7.48
C MET A 28 -16.47 9.57 7.97
N GLY A 29 -17.65 10.20 7.92
CA GLY A 29 -18.92 9.58 8.26
C GLY A 29 -19.26 8.37 7.38
N TYR A 30 -19.12 8.51 6.04
CA TYR A 30 -19.31 7.39 5.11
C TYR A 30 -18.30 6.27 5.34
N GLY A 31 -17.03 6.61 5.61
CA GLY A 31 -15.99 5.64 5.94
C GLY A 31 -16.30 4.88 7.23
N ALA A 32 -16.73 5.58 8.29
CA ALA A 32 -17.12 4.97 9.56
C ALA A 32 -18.34 4.06 9.39
N LEU A 33 -19.36 4.49 8.64
CA LEU A 33 -20.52 3.67 8.33
C LEU A 33 -20.14 2.40 7.56
N ALA A 34 -19.30 2.52 6.53
CA ALA A 34 -18.81 1.38 5.76
C ALA A 34 -18.01 0.41 6.65
N ALA A 35 -17.18 0.92 7.56
CA ALA A 35 -16.43 0.12 8.53
C ALA A 35 -17.36 -0.64 9.49
N ILE A 36 -18.42 0.01 9.99
CA ILE A 36 -19.43 -0.63 10.86
C ILE A 36 -20.17 -1.73 10.10
N ILE A 37 -20.59 -1.47 8.87
CA ILE A 37 -21.26 -2.47 8.02
C ILE A 37 -20.32 -3.66 7.75
N GLY A 38 -19.05 -3.39 7.43
CA GLY A 38 -18.05 -4.43 7.23
C GLY A 38 -17.80 -5.27 8.49
N ALA A 39 -17.69 -4.64 9.66
CA ALA A 39 -17.54 -5.33 10.93
C ALA A 39 -18.77 -6.18 11.28
N ALA A 40 -19.98 -5.64 11.09
CA ALA A 40 -21.22 -6.38 11.29
C ALA A 40 -21.34 -7.58 10.34
N ALA A 41 -20.96 -7.42 9.07
CA ALA A 41 -20.93 -8.52 8.10
C ALA A 41 -19.92 -9.60 8.51
N LEU A 42 -18.73 -9.22 8.99
CA LEU A 42 -17.72 -10.15 9.49
C LEU A 42 -18.22 -10.94 10.70
N VAL A 43 -18.77 -10.25 11.72
CA VAL A 43 -19.32 -10.88 12.92
C VAL A 43 -20.47 -11.83 12.57
N ARG A 44 -21.39 -11.41 11.70
CA ARG A 44 -22.48 -12.25 11.23
C ARG A 44 -21.98 -13.49 10.50
N ALA A 45 -20.97 -13.35 9.63
CA ALA A 45 -20.39 -14.47 8.89
C ALA A 45 -19.67 -15.46 9.82
N LEU A 46 -19.00 -14.98 10.87
CA LEU A 46 -18.39 -15.84 11.89
C LEU A 46 -19.45 -16.52 12.78
N ALA A 47 -20.55 -15.83 13.09
CA ALA A 47 -21.63 -16.36 13.93
C ALA A 47 -22.55 -17.36 13.22
N ALA A 48 -22.62 -17.33 11.88
CA ALA A 48 -23.48 -18.21 11.09
C ALA A 48 -23.10 -19.71 11.22
N GLY A 49 -21.90 -20.03 11.70
CA GLY A 49 -21.46 -21.41 11.94
C GLY A 49 -21.27 -22.22 10.64
N GLY A 50 -20.87 -23.48 10.79
CA GLY A 50 -20.46 -24.34 9.67
C GLY A 50 -19.05 -23.99 9.16
N GLY A 51 -18.43 -24.85 8.34
CA GLY A 51 -17.04 -24.72 7.86
C GLY A 51 -16.68 -23.43 7.09
N GLU A 52 -17.57 -22.42 7.06
CA GLU A 52 -17.37 -21.10 6.46
C GLU A 52 -16.38 -20.21 7.22
N ALA A 53 -16.16 -20.44 8.52
CA ALA A 53 -15.21 -19.64 9.31
C ALA A 53 -13.81 -19.59 8.68
N GLY A 54 -13.36 -20.70 8.09
CA GLY A 54 -12.09 -20.76 7.35
C GLY A 54 -12.05 -19.79 6.17
N ARG A 55 -13.11 -19.80 5.35
CA ARG A 55 -13.25 -18.91 4.19
C ARG A 55 -13.29 -17.44 4.60
N VAL A 56 -13.95 -17.12 5.70
CA VAL A 56 -14.03 -15.76 6.24
C VAL A 56 -12.63 -15.25 6.62
N TRP A 57 -11.87 -16.02 7.40
CA TRP A 57 -10.52 -15.62 7.81
C TRP A 57 -9.52 -15.57 6.65
N GLN A 58 -9.62 -16.49 5.68
CA GLN A 58 -8.82 -16.45 4.45
C GLN A 58 -9.14 -15.21 3.60
N SER A 59 -10.43 -14.86 3.48
CA SER A 59 -10.86 -13.64 2.79
C SER A 59 -10.41 -12.38 3.52
N TYR A 60 -10.44 -12.40 4.85
CA TYR A 60 -9.89 -11.33 5.69
C TYR A 60 -8.40 -11.14 5.43
N HIS A 61 -7.62 -12.21 5.44
CA HIS A 61 -6.19 -12.18 5.17
C HIS A 61 -5.87 -11.61 3.79
N PHE A 62 -6.55 -12.08 2.74
CA PHE A 62 -6.37 -11.56 1.38
C PHE A 62 -6.64 -10.05 1.30
N ASN A 63 -7.76 -9.59 1.86
CA ASN A 63 -8.12 -8.17 1.88
C ASN A 63 -7.10 -7.35 2.68
N PHE A 64 -6.67 -7.84 3.85
CA PHE A 64 -5.66 -7.20 4.66
C PHE A 64 -4.37 -6.97 3.86
N MET A 65 -3.86 -8.01 3.19
CA MET A 65 -2.64 -7.92 2.40
C MET A 65 -2.80 -6.97 1.19
N PHE A 66 -3.95 -7.01 0.52
CA PHE A 66 -4.20 -6.13 -0.63
C PHE A 66 -4.27 -4.65 -0.23
N TRP A 67 -5.14 -4.30 0.72
CA TRP A 67 -5.40 -2.90 1.08
C TRP A 67 -4.21 -2.27 1.81
N THR A 68 -3.51 -3.03 2.65
CA THR A 68 -2.32 -2.55 3.38
C THR A 68 -1.16 -2.31 2.42
N GLY A 69 -0.91 -3.23 1.48
CA GLY A 69 0.10 -3.06 0.44
C GLY A 69 -0.19 -1.90 -0.50
N LEU A 70 -1.46 -1.74 -0.92
CA LEU A 70 -1.88 -0.60 -1.72
C LEU A 70 -1.65 0.73 -0.98
N ALA A 71 -2.07 0.83 0.28
CA ALA A 71 -1.91 2.05 1.07
C ALA A 71 -0.44 2.41 1.30
N GLN A 72 0.41 1.44 1.62
CA GLN A 72 1.84 1.68 1.77
C GLN A 72 2.48 2.06 0.43
N GLY A 73 2.11 1.38 -0.66
CA GLY A 73 2.59 1.69 -2.00
C GLY A 73 2.29 3.14 -2.42
N LEU A 74 1.14 3.69 -2.02
CA LEU A 74 0.79 5.10 -2.26
C LEU A 74 1.74 6.06 -1.54
N VAL A 75 2.01 5.84 -0.24
CA VAL A 75 2.95 6.69 0.51
C VAL A 75 4.37 6.54 -0.04
N VAL A 76 4.77 5.33 -0.42
CA VAL A 76 6.08 5.09 -1.06
C VAL A 76 6.18 5.81 -2.40
N PHE A 77 5.11 5.85 -3.20
CA PHE A 77 5.11 6.65 -4.43
C PHE A 77 5.39 8.13 -4.11
N ALA A 78 4.76 8.71 -3.10
CA ALA A 78 5.06 10.08 -2.68
C ALA A 78 6.55 10.27 -2.30
N ALA A 79 7.11 9.33 -1.53
CA ALA A 79 8.53 9.33 -1.18
C ALA A 79 9.45 9.24 -2.40
N THR A 80 9.13 8.39 -3.39
CA THR A 80 9.92 8.29 -4.63
C THR A 80 9.97 9.62 -5.39
N GLN A 81 8.85 10.35 -5.44
CA GLN A 81 8.81 11.67 -6.09
C GLN A 81 9.70 12.69 -5.38
N LYS A 82 9.72 12.68 -4.04
CA LYS A 82 10.57 13.58 -3.25
C LYS A 82 12.05 13.25 -3.39
N LEU A 83 12.40 11.96 -3.36
CA LEU A 83 13.78 11.51 -3.52
C LEU A 83 14.31 11.76 -4.94
N ALA A 84 13.52 11.46 -5.96
CA ALA A 84 13.88 11.68 -7.37
C ALA A 84 13.80 13.16 -7.79
N LYS A 85 13.39 14.07 -6.89
CA LYS A 85 13.17 15.49 -7.18
C LYS A 85 12.22 15.69 -8.38
N GLY A 86 11.16 14.87 -8.44
CA GLY A 86 10.16 14.92 -9.50
C GLY A 86 9.26 16.14 -9.36
N HIS A 87 9.40 17.14 -10.25
CA HIS A 87 8.62 18.38 -10.21
C HIS A 87 7.24 18.27 -10.88
N TRP A 88 6.95 17.17 -11.57
CA TRP A 88 5.72 17.00 -12.35
C TRP A 88 4.52 16.63 -11.49
N SER A 89 4.72 15.92 -10.37
CA SER A 89 3.66 15.23 -9.65
C SER A 89 2.72 16.18 -8.89
N GLY A 90 3.17 17.38 -8.51
CA GLY A 90 2.31 18.45 -7.99
C GLY A 90 1.29 17.96 -6.95
N LEU A 91 0.00 18.22 -7.18
CA LEU A 91 -1.10 17.83 -6.29
C LEU A 91 -1.29 16.31 -6.16
N VAL A 92 -0.85 15.52 -7.13
CA VAL A 92 -1.01 14.05 -7.14
C VAL A 92 -0.30 13.40 -5.95
N ILE A 93 0.83 13.98 -5.48
CA ILE A 93 1.53 13.51 -4.28
C ILE A 93 0.60 13.52 -3.06
N ARG A 94 -0.23 14.57 -2.89
CA ARG A 94 -1.12 14.72 -1.73
C ARG A 94 -2.21 13.66 -1.69
N PHE A 95 -2.70 13.23 -2.85
CA PHE A 95 -3.65 12.11 -2.93
C PHE A 95 -3.01 10.79 -2.49
N ALA A 96 -1.73 10.58 -2.80
CA ALA A 96 -1.00 9.40 -2.40
C ALA A 96 -0.68 9.40 -0.89
N GLU A 97 -0.26 10.54 -0.34
CA GLU A 97 0.04 10.70 1.09
C GLU A 97 -1.19 10.53 2.00
N ALA A 98 -2.40 10.81 1.49
CA ALA A 98 -3.64 10.60 2.25
C ALA A 98 -3.82 9.15 2.73
N ALA A 99 -3.21 8.18 2.05
CA ALA A 99 -3.25 6.77 2.43
C ALA A 99 -2.58 6.48 3.78
N VAL A 100 -1.75 7.40 4.29
CA VAL A 100 -1.10 7.24 5.60
C VAL A 100 -2.10 7.05 6.74
N GLY A 101 -3.30 7.62 6.63
CA GLY A 101 -4.37 7.43 7.61
C GLY A 101 -4.82 5.98 7.72
N PHE A 102 -4.86 5.25 6.60
CA PHE A 102 -5.24 3.83 6.59
C PHE A 102 -4.16 2.94 7.23
N LEU A 103 -2.89 3.33 7.20
CA LEU A 103 -1.81 2.53 7.80
C LEU A 103 -1.97 2.36 9.31
N ALA A 104 -2.51 3.37 10.01
CA ALA A 104 -2.85 3.23 11.42
C ALA A 104 -3.98 2.21 11.64
N THR A 105 -5.01 2.23 10.79
CA THR A 105 -6.08 1.23 10.79
C THR A 105 -5.55 -0.16 10.48
N ALA A 106 -4.58 -0.29 9.56
CA ALA A 106 -3.95 -1.56 9.24
C ALA A 106 -3.26 -2.20 10.46
N LEU A 107 -2.66 -1.41 11.36
CA LEU A 107 -2.08 -1.94 12.61
C LEU A 107 -3.16 -2.56 13.52
N VAL A 108 -4.35 -1.98 13.56
CA VAL A 108 -5.49 -2.54 14.32
C VAL A 108 -5.99 -3.82 13.63
N LEU A 109 -6.16 -3.79 12.31
CA LEU A 109 -6.60 -4.94 11.52
C LEU A 109 -5.58 -6.10 11.55
N TYR A 110 -4.30 -5.82 11.80
CA TYR A 110 -3.29 -6.85 11.97
C TYR A 110 -3.61 -7.79 13.15
N VAL A 111 -4.26 -7.29 14.21
CA VAL A 111 -4.73 -8.13 15.33
C VAL A 111 -5.69 -9.22 14.85
N GLY A 112 -6.51 -8.93 13.84
CA GLY A 112 -7.39 -9.90 13.22
C GLY A 112 -6.65 -11.11 12.62
N LEU A 113 -5.43 -10.93 12.11
CA LEU A 113 -4.61 -12.05 11.64
C LEU A 113 -4.22 -13.00 12.77
N PHE A 114 -3.94 -12.45 13.96
CA PHE A 114 -3.64 -13.26 15.13
C PHE A 114 -4.88 -14.02 15.65
N LEU A 115 -6.05 -13.38 15.62
CA LEU A 115 -7.32 -14.01 16.01
C LEU A 115 -7.68 -15.15 15.05
N GLY A 116 -7.55 -14.95 13.75
CA GLY A 116 -7.81 -15.94 12.71
C GLY A 116 -6.68 -16.92 12.42
N ARG A 117 -5.60 -16.92 13.22
CA ARG A 117 -4.32 -17.57 12.82
C ARG A 117 -4.45 -19.05 12.49
N PHE A 118 -5.24 -19.81 13.26
CA PHE A 118 -5.47 -21.23 13.03
C PHE A 118 -6.29 -21.53 11.76
N HIS A 119 -6.89 -20.54 11.13
CA HIS A 119 -7.67 -20.72 9.90
C HIS A 119 -6.89 -20.25 8.67
N ILE A 120 -5.90 -19.38 8.88
CA ILE A 120 -5.09 -18.76 7.83
C ILE A 120 -3.79 -19.54 7.64
N PHE A 121 -3.06 -19.80 8.73
CA PHE A 121 -1.70 -20.32 8.67
C PHE A 121 -1.68 -21.83 8.88
N THR A 122 -1.43 -22.56 7.79
CA THR A 122 -1.38 -24.04 7.75
C THR A 122 -0.25 -24.61 8.61
N TRP A 123 0.90 -23.93 8.67
CA TRP A 123 2.07 -24.35 9.45
C TRP A 123 1.84 -24.41 10.97
N LEU A 124 0.75 -23.84 11.49
CA LEU A 124 0.37 -24.01 12.91
C LEU A 124 -0.14 -25.43 13.22
N HIS A 125 -0.67 -26.13 12.21
CA HIS A 125 -1.13 -27.52 12.32
C HIS A 125 -0.07 -28.50 11.83
N GLU A 126 0.75 -28.05 10.89
CA GLU A 126 1.88 -28.80 10.31
C GLU A 126 3.19 -28.03 10.56
N PRO A 127 3.75 -28.11 11.78
CA PRO A 127 4.96 -27.37 12.11
C PRO A 127 6.14 -27.83 11.24
N ARG A 128 7.02 -26.87 10.92
CA ARG A 128 8.25 -27.09 10.16
C ARG A 128 9.48 -26.94 11.08
N PRO A 129 10.03 -28.03 11.66
CA PRO A 129 11.18 -27.95 12.55
C PRO A 129 12.44 -27.40 11.87
N ASP A 130 12.53 -27.55 10.56
CA ASP A 130 13.67 -27.19 9.72
C ASP A 130 13.87 -25.68 9.53
N VAL A 131 12.81 -24.86 9.67
CA VAL A 131 12.92 -23.39 9.73
C VAL A 131 13.09 -22.86 11.16
N GLY A 132 13.20 -23.78 12.13
CA GLY A 132 13.49 -23.48 13.52
C GLY A 132 12.57 -22.42 14.13
N ALA A 133 13.17 -21.45 14.82
CA ALA A 133 12.44 -20.40 15.53
C ALA A 133 11.74 -19.38 14.61
N TRP A 134 11.95 -19.42 13.28
CA TRP A 134 11.44 -18.38 12.37
C TRP A 134 9.91 -18.40 12.23
N LEU A 135 9.31 -19.59 12.11
CA LEU A 135 7.86 -19.83 12.01
C LEU A 135 7.31 -20.39 13.34
N THR A 136 7.50 -19.64 14.41
CA THR A 136 6.88 -19.90 15.72
C THR A 136 5.94 -18.75 16.05
N ASP A 137 4.72 -19.04 16.56
CA ASP A 137 3.70 -18.04 16.92
C ASP A 137 4.29 -16.86 17.74
N LYS A 138 5.14 -17.21 18.73
CA LYS A 138 5.83 -16.25 19.62
C LYS A 138 6.79 -15.28 18.92
N PHE A 139 7.34 -15.63 17.77
CA PHE A 139 8.28 -14.77 17.03
C PHE A 139 7.64 -14.18 15.76
N PHE A 140 6.82 -14.97 15.07
CA PHE A 140 6.16 -14.62 13.82
C PHE A 140 5.29 -13.37 13.96
N PHE A 141 4.32 -13.36 14.89
CA PHE A 141 3.39 -12.23 14.98
C PHE A 141 4.03 -10.95 15.52
N PRO A 142 4.88 -10.99 16.57
CA PRO A 142 5.58 -9.80 17.03
C PRO A 142 6.52 -9.22 15.98
N ARG A 143 7.28 -10.05 15.24
CA ARG A 143 8.18 -9.60 14.16
C ARG A 143 7.39 -8.88 13.07
N ASN A 144 6.37 -9.54 12.51
CA ASN A 144 5.57 -8.97 11.42
C ASN A 144 4.81 -7.71 11.85
N GLY A 145 4.29 -7.70 13.07
CA GLY A 145 3.67 -6.52 13.67
C GLY A 145 4.66 -5.36 13.84
N LEU A 146 5.89 -5.64 14.28
CA LEU A 146 6.95 -4.64 14.42
C LEU A 146 7.40 -4.08 13.06
N ILE A 147 7.55 -4.93 12.03
CA ILE A 147 7.87 -4.49 10.67
C ILE A 147 6.76 -3.55 10.17
N LEU A 148 5.50 -3.96 10.31
CA LEU A 148 4.36 -3.15 9.87
C LEU A 148 4.28 -1.83 10.64
N ALA A 149 4.47 -1.85 11.96
CA ALA A 149 4.47 -0.66 12.81
C ALA A 149 5.63 0.29 12.48
N ALA A 150 6.84 -0.24 12.25
CA ALA A 150 7.99 0.55 11.86
C ALA A 150 7.76 1.25 10.51
N LEU A 151 7.20 0.54 9.53
CA LEU A 151 6.87 1.11 8.23
C LEU A 151 5.73 2.13 8.30
N ALA A 152 4.67 1.86 9.08
CA ALA A 152 3.60 2.81 9.32
C ALA A 152 4.13 4.09 10.01
N TRP A 153 5.05 3.94 10.97
CA TRP A 153 5.71 5.05 11.64
C TRP A 153 6.61 5.85 10.70
N LEU A 154 7.43 5.20 9.87
CA LEU A 154 8.26 5.86 8.85
C LEU A 154 7.39 6.62 7.85
N SER A 155 6.30 6.00 7.36
CA SER A 155 5.31 6.62 6.49
C SER A 155 4.67 7.85 7.14
N TRP A 156 4.21 7.73 8.38
CA TRP A 156 3.64 8.85 9.13
C TRP A 156 4.62 9.99 9.34
N ARG A 157 5.86 9.68 9.72
CA ARG A 157 6.92 10.68 9.93
C ARG A 157 7.24 11.43 8.64
N PHE A 158 7.46 10.70 7.55
CA PHE A 158 7.70 11.27 6.23
C PHE A 158 6.54 12.20 5.80
N VAL A 159 5.30 11.72 5.84
CA VAL A 159 4.12 12.51 5.44
C VAL A 159 3.93 13.72 6.36
N ARG A 160 4.18 13.58 7.67
CA ARG A 160 4.07 14.69 8.62
C ARG A 160 5.03 15.83 8.27
N HIS A 161 6.29 15.52 7.93
CA HIS A 161 7.25 16.55 7.55
C HIS A 161 6.98 17.10 6.14
N ASP A 162 6.57 16.25 5.18
CA ASP A 162 6.27 16.72 3.83
C ASP A 162 5.03 17.62 3.76
N MET A 163 4.03 17.35 4.60
CA MET A 163 2.83 18.18 4.73
C MET A 163 2.99 19.38 5.65
N ALA A 164 4.10 19.51 6.39
CA ALA A 164 4.26 20.59 7.37
C ALA A 164 4.11 22.00 6.75
N PRO A 165 4.73 22.32 5.58
CA PRO A 165 4.54 23.62 4.94
C PRO A 165 3.10 23.90 4.53
N ASP A 166 2.38 22.87 4.04
CA ASP A 166 1.00 23.06 3.61
C ASP A 166 0.07 23.26 4.81
N ARG A 167 0.33 22.61 5.95
CA ARG A 167 -0.41 22.84 7.20
C ARG A 167 -0.22 24.25 7.74
N SER A 168 1.01 24.79 7.69
CA SER A 168 1.25 26.19 8.07
C SER A 168 0.57 27.18 7.13
N GLU A 169 0.60 26.94 5.80
CA GLU A 169 -0.13 27.80 4.85
C GLU A 169 -1.64 27.78 5.11
N LEU A 170 -2.21 26.62 5.44
CA LEU A 170 -3.63 26.47 5.77
C LEU A 170 -4.04 27.17 7.08
N ALA A 171 -3.16 27.16 8.09
CA ALA A 171 -3.39 27.74 9.41
C ALA A 171 -3.18 29.26 9.42
N ASP A 172 -2.04 29.73 8.90
CA ASP A 172 -1.60 31.12 9.04
C ASP A 172 -1.95 31.98 7.82
N GLY A 173 -2.32 31.37 6.69
CA GLY A 173 -2.65 32.07 5.44
C GLY A 173 -1.44 32.70 4.74
N HIS A 174 -0.23 32.52 5.27
CA HIS A 174 1.01 33.02 4.68
C HIS A 174 1.75 31.93 3.92
N PRO A 175 2.43 32.25 2.80
CA PRO A 175 3.24 31.28 2.05
C PRO A 175 4.33 30.67 2.93
N ALA A 176 4.40 29.34 2.99
CA ALA A 176 5.40 28.64 3.80
C ALA A 176 6.71 28.46 3.03
N GLU A 177 7.83 28.48 3.77
CA GLU A 177 9.15 28.21 3.21
C GLU A 177 9.31 26.70 2.91
N ARG A 178 9.06 26.31 1.65
CA ARG A 178 9.11 24.90 1.22
C ARG A 178 10.52 24.32 1.03
N LEU A 179 11.57 25.14 1.15
CA LEU A 179 12.96 24.68 1.10
C LEU A 179 13.44 24.18 2.47
N ALA A 180 12.84 24.69 3.55
CA ALA A 180 13.15 24.26 4.90
C ALA A 180 12.84 22.76 5.07
N GLY A 181 13.83 21.99 5.54
CA GLY A 181 13.66 20.56 5.80
C GLY A 181 13.71 19.65 4.57
N ARG A 182 14.04 20.16 3.38
CA ARG A 182 14.13 19.33 2.15
C ARG A 182 15.07 18.13 2.29
N ASP A 183 16.25 18.34 2.87
CA ASP A 183 17.24 17.27 3.05
C ASP A 183 16.76 16.22 4.05
N GLN A 184 16.04 16.65 5.09
CA GLN A 184 15.40 15.75 6.04
C GLN A 184 14.31 14.90 5.36
N ILE A 185 13.44 15.53 4.56
CA ILE A 185 12.38 14.83 3.81
C ILE A 185 12.99 13.82 2.84
N ALA A 186 14.05 14.21 2.11
CA ALA A 186 14.74 13.32 1.17
C ALA A 186 15.37 12.11 1.89
N ARG A 187 15.99 12.32 3.06
CA ARG A 187 16.56 11.25 3.87
C ARG A 187 15.48 10.30 4.41
N GLU A 188 14.36 10.84 4.90
CA GLU A 188 13.23 10.04 5.38
C GLU A 188 12.56 9.27 4.23
N ALA A 189 12.43 9.86 3.06
CA ALA A 189 11.97 9.19 1.84
C ALA A 189 12.88 8.02 1.46
N ALA A 190 14.21 8.20 1.51
CA ALA A 190 15.16 7.13 1.23
C ALA A 190 15.03 5.96 2.22
N TRP A 191 14.96 6.26 3.53
CA TRP A 191 14.73 5.23 4.54
C TRP A 191 13.41 4.50 4.35
N LEU A 192 12.34 5.22 3.98
CA LEU A 192 11.04 4.61 3.73
C LEU A 192 11.06 3.69 2.51
N ILE A 193 11.72 4.07 1.42
CA ILE A 193 11.81 3.26 0.19
C ILE A 193 12.60 1.97 0.45
N VAL A 194 13.75 2.08 1.11
CA VAL A 194 14.56 0.90 1.48
C VAL A 194 13.79 0.02 2.47
N GLY A 195 13.22 0.62 3.52
CA GLY A 195 12.39 -0.08 4.49
C GLY A 195 11.22 -0.80 3.83
N TYR A 196 10.54 -0.18 2.87
CA TYR A 196 9.46 -0.79 2.12
C TYR A 196 9.91 -2.03 1.36
N ALA A 197 10.99 -1.94 0.57
CA ALA A 197 11.48 -3.07 -0.22
C ALA A 197 11.82 -4.28 0.65
N PHE A 198 12.57 -4.09 1.74
CA PHE A 198 12.94 -5.18 2.65
C PHE A 198 11.77 -5.64 3.52
N GLY A 199 11.06 -4.70 4.15
CA GLY A 199 9.97 -5.00 5.06
C GLY A 199 8.80 -5.70 4.37
N TYR A 200 8.35 -5.23 3.20
CA TYR A 200 7.29 -5.91 2.46
C TYR A 200 7.74 -7.22 1.81
N SER A 201 9.02 -7.40 1.52
CA SER A 201 9.54 -8.72 1.13
C SER A 201 9.43 -9.72 2.28
N LEU A 202 9.83 -9.32 3.50
CA LEU A 202 9.68 -10.16 4.69
C LEU A 202 8.21 -10.45 5.01
N LEU A 203 7.34 -9.43 4.96
CA LEU A 203 5.89 -9.62 5.12
C LEU A 203 5.31 -10.55 4.05
N ALA A 204 5.80 -10.51 2.80
CA ALA A 204 5.36 -11.44 1.76
C ALA A 204 5.76 -12.88 2.08
N PHE A 205 7.01 -13.09 2.51
CA PHE A 205 7.50 -14.41 2.90
C PHE A 205 6.71 -14.96 4.09
N ASP A 206 6.47 -14.13 5.09
CA ASP A 206 5.83 -14.55 6.31
C ASP A 206 4.32 -14.68 6.16
N LEU A 207 3.62 -13.66 5.66
CA LEU A 207 2.16 -13.63 5.66
C LEU A 207 1.56 -14.35 4.45
N ILE A 208 2.27 -14.46 3.31
CA ILE A 208 1.73 -15.09 2.10
C ILE A 208 2.45 -16.39 1.76
N MET A 209 3.79 -16.38 1.66
CA MET A 209 4.54 -17.57 1.24
C MET A 209 4.40 -18.71 2.26
N SER A 210 4.35 -18.40 3.55
CA SER A 210 4.18 -19.42 4.61
C SER A 210 2.85 -20.18 4.53
N LEU A 211 1.84 -19.68 3.80
CA LEU A 211 0.59 -20.41 3.57
C LEU A 211 0.84 -21.73 2.80
N ALA A 212 1.82 -21.70 1.89
CA ALA A 212 2.39 -22.87 1.24
C ALA A 212 3.76 -23.15 1.87
N HIS A 213 3.75 -23.54 3.14
CA HIS A 213 4.94 -23.66 3.99
C HIS A 213 6.07 -24.50 3.42
N LYS A 214 5.85 -25.44 2.50
CA LYS A 214 6.92 -26.23 1.85
C LYS A 214 7.53 -25.56 0.62
N TRP A 215 6.95 -24.46 0.13
CA TRP A 215 7.36 -23.76 -1.08
C TRP A 215 8.21 -22.56 -0.73
N VAL A 216 9.25 -22.33 -1.52
CA VAL A 216 10.17 -21.21 -1.33
C VAL A 216 10.43 -20.56 -2.68
N SER A 217 10.40 -19.23 -2.71
CA SER A 217 10.83 -18.48 -3.88
C SER A 217 11.39 -17.12 -3.46
N ASN A 218 12.68 -16.91 -3.71
CA ASN A 218 13.36 -15.67 -3.36
C ASN A 218 12.77 -14.44 -4.07
N LEU A 219 12.28 -14.63 -5.31
CA LEU A 219 11.67 -13.56 -6.12
C LEU A 219 10.28 -13.15 -5.61
N PHE A 220 9.63 -13.98 -4.78
CA PHE A 220 8.25 -13.76 -4.36
C PHE A 220 8.08 -12.48 -3.53
N GLY A 221 9.08 -12.12 -2.71
CA GLY A 221 9.08 -10.86 -1.97
C GLY A 221 8.99 -9.66 -2.90
N ALA A 222 9.86 -9.62 -3.91
CA ALA A 222 9.86 -8.58 -4.95
C ALA A 222 8.56 -8.56 -5.75
N PHE A 223 8.04 -9.73 -6.10
CA PHE A 223 6.78 -9.87 -6.81
C PHE A 223 5.61 -9.22 -6.04
N TYR A 224 5.51 -9.48 -4.73
CA TYR A 224 4.44 -8.92 -3.90
C TYR A 224 4.57 -7.41 -3.67
N PHE A 225 5.74 -6.92 -3.25
CA PHE A 225 5.86 -5.49 -2.91
C PHE A 225 5.80 -4.61 -4.17
N MET A 226 6.30 -5.09 -5.32
CA MET A 226 6.16 -4.37 -6.59
C MET A 226 4.75 -4.49 -7.17
N GLY A 227 4.06 -5.62 -6.96
CA GLY A 227 2.63 -5.73 -7.25
C GLY A 227 1.78 -4.76 -6.43
N SER A 228 2.11 -4.59 -5.15
CA SER A 228 1.47 -3.61 -4.27
C SER A 228 1.73 -2.17 -4.73
N PHE A 229 2.95 -1.88 -5.19
CA PHE A 229 3.30 -0.57 -5.77
C PHE A 229 2.55 -0.30 -7.09
N LEU A 230 2.44 -1.29 -7.96
CA LEU A 230 1.64 -1.20 -9.18
C LEU A 230 0.15 -0.95 -8.86
N ALA A 231 -0.42 -1.70 -7.93
CA ALA A 231 -1.80 -1.50 -7.48
C ALA A 231 -2.01 -0.08 -6.93
N ALA A 232 -1.04 0.45 -6.17
CA ALA A 232 -1.06 1.83 -5.70
C ALA A 232 -1.03 2.86 -6.84
N LEU A 233 -0.20 2.68 -7.87
CA LEU A 233 -0.19 3.57 -9.04
C LEU A 233 -1.53 3.58 -9.78
N MET A 234 -2.13 2.40 -9.97
CA MET A 234 -3.45 2.27 -10.60
C MET A 234 -4.54 2.93 -9.77
N ALA A 235 -4.54 2.69 -8.46
CA ALA A 235 -5.47 3.34 -7.53
C ALA A 235 -5.30 4.86 -7.51
N LEU A 236 -4.05 5.35 -7.55
CA LEU A 236 -3.75 6.78 -7.62
C LEU A 236 -4.25 7.39 -8.92
N ALA A 237 -4.14 6.70 -10.05
CA ALA A 237 -4.69 7.15 -11.33
C ALA A 237 -6.21 7.29 -11.28
N VAL A 238 -6.91 6.26 -10.78
CA VAL A 238 -8.36 6.29 -10.62
C VAL A 238 -8.78 7.41 -9.65
N LEU A 239 -8.12 7.53 -8.50
CA LEU A 239 -8.40 8.56 -7.50
C LEU A 239 -8.18 9.96 -8.07
N THR A 240 -7.08 10.17 -8.79
CA THR A 240 -6.76 11.45 -9.43
C THR A 240 -7.83 11.83 -10.45
N ILE A 241 -8.28 10.90 -11.30
CA ILE A 241 -9.34 11.15 -12.29
C ILE A 241 -10.66 11.47 -11.59
N ALA A 242 -11.04 10.71 -10.55
CA ALA A 242 -12.28 10.90 -9.81
C ALA A 242 -12.32 12.26 -9.10
N LEU A 243 -11.26 12.61 -8.36
CA LEU A 243 -11.17 13.88 -7.64
C LEU A 243 -11.04 15.07 -8.59
N ARG A 244 -10.28 14.93 -9.69
CA ARG A 244 -10.15 15.98 -10.71
C ARG A 244 -11.51 16.41 -11.24
N ARG A 245 -12.40 15.45 -11.56
CA ARG A 245 -13.75 15.73 -12.05
C ARG A 245 -14.68 16.28 -10.97
N ARG A 246 -14.62 15.72 -9.75
CA ARG A 246 -15.53 16.10 -8.65
C ARG A 246 -15.22 17.48 -8.05
N MET A 247 -13.94 17.84 -7.95
CA MET A 247 -13.50 19.10 -7.33
C MET A 247 -13.08 20.17 -8.34
N ARG A 248 -13.30 19.93 -9.64
CA ARG A 248 -12.91 20.83 -10.74
C ARG A 248 -11.44 21.25 -10.63
N LEU A 249 -10.55 20.26 -10.61
CA LEU A 249 -9.09 20.46 -10.45
C LEU A 249 -8.37 20.46 -11.81
N GLU A 250 -9.06 20.74 -12.91
CA GLU A 250 -8.50 20.65 -14.26
C GLU A 250 -7.32 21.59 -14.50
N GLN A 251 -7.30 22.72 -13.79
CA GLN A 251 -6.22 23.71 -13.84
C GLN A 251 -5.00 23.31 -13.00
N LEU A 252 -5.21 22.47 -11.97
CA LEU A 252 -4.18 22.02 -11.02
C LEU A 252 -3.58 20.66 -11.40
N VAL A 253 -4.37 19.83 -12.09
CA VAL A 253 -3.97 18.52 -12.62
C VAL A 253 -4.13 18.54 -14.13
N SER A 254 -3.00 18.76 -14.81
CA SER A 254 -2.90 18.85 -16.26
C SER A 254 -3.03 17.48 -16.95
N ALA A 255 -3.38 17.50 -18.24
CA ALA A 255 -3.39 16.29 -19.07
C ALA A 255 -2.00 15.62 -19.17
N LYS A 256 -0.92 16.42 -19.12
CA LYS A 256 0.46 15.91 -19.11
C LYS A 256 0.73 15.06 -17.88
N GLN A 257 0.30 15.49 -16.69
CA GLN A 257 0.45 14.72 -15.45
C GLN A 257 -0.32 13.40 -15.50
N LEU A 258 -1.52 13.39 -16.08
CA LEU A 258 -2.28 12.16 -16.28
C LEU A 258 -1.58 11.21 -17.26
N HIS A 259 -0.99 11.75 -18.33
CA HIS A 259 -0.23 10.96 -19.29
C HIS A 259 1.05 10.38 -18.67
N ASP A 260 1.79 11.15 -17.88
CA ASP A 260 2.99 10.67 -17.17
C ASP A 260 2.63 9.61 -16.11
N LEU A 261 1.50 9.76 -15.41
CA LEU A 261 0.98 8.71 -14.53
C LEU A 261 0.59 7.44 -15.31
N GLY A 262 0.04 7.59 -16.51
CA GLY A 262 -0.23 6.49 -17.44
C GLY A 262 1.03 5.76 -17.90
N LYS A 263 2.12 6.48 -18.19
CA LYS A 263 3.43 5.87 -18.51
C LYS A 263 3.97 5.04 -17.35
N LEU A 264 3.83 5.53 -16.11
CA LEU A 264 4.23 4.78 -14.92
C LEU A 264 3.38 3.51 -14.78
N CYS A 265 2.05 3.62 -14.89
CA CYS A 265 1.15 2.47 -14.84
C CYS A 265 1.52 1.42 -15.89
N PHE A 266 1.78 1.83 -17.12
CA PHE A 266 2.21 0.95 -18.20
C PHE A 266 3.57 0.30 -17.92
N GLY A 267 4.59 1.10 -17.60
CA GLY A 267 5.94 0.60 -17.33
C GLY A 267 5.98 -0.38 -16.17
N PHE A 268 5.29 -0.09 -15.06
CA PHE A 268 5.22 -1.01 -13.92
C PHE A 268 4.36 -2.24 -14.19
N THR A 269 3.39 -2.18 -15.11
CA THR A 269 2.66 -3.38 -15.56
C THR A 269 3.59 -4.32 -16.31
N VAL A 270 4.40 -3.80 -17.24
CA VAL A 270 5.40 -4.59 -17.98
C VAL A 270 6.42 -5.19 -16.99
N PHE A 271 6.91 -4.39 -16.05
CA PHE A 271 7.85 -4.86 -15.03
C PHE A 271 7.25 -5.94 -14.13
N TRP A 272 6.00 -5.78 -13.68
CA TRP A 272 5.34 -6.78 -12.85
C TRP A 272 5.09 -8.08 -13.62
N ALA A 273 4.67 -8.00 -14.89
CA ALA A 273 4.54 -9.16 -15.77
C ALA A 273 5.88 -9.87 -15.98
N TYR A 274 6.99 -9.11 -16.10
CA TYR A 274 8.33 -9.66 -16.14
C TYR A 274 8.69 -10.43 -14.86
N LEU A 275 8.36 -9.92 -13.66
CA LEU A 275 8.60 -10.63 -12.41
C LEU A 275 7.79 -11.93 -12.33
N MET A 276 6.52 -11.88 -12.72
CA MET A 276 5.65 -13.06 -12.81
C MET A 276 6.27 -14.11 -13.72
N TRP A 277 6.64 -13.71 -14.94
CA TRP A 277 7.20 -14.61 -15.93
C TRP A 277 8.56 -15.17 -15.49
N SER A 278 9.43 -14.34 -14.91
CA SER A 278 10.74 -14.77 -14.43
C SER A 278 10.64 -15.77 -13.28
N GLN A 279 9.63 -15.64 -12.42
CA GLN A 279 9.33 -16.64 -11.40
C GLN A 279 8.82 -17.94 -12.03
N TYR A 280 7.81 -17.83 -12.90
CA TYR A 280 7.17 -18.98 -13.53
C TYR A 280 8.14 -19.81 -14.36
N LEU A 281 8.92 -19.16 -15.25
CA LEU A 281 9.79 -19.82 -16.21
C LEU A 281 10.87 -20.67 -15.52
N VAL A 282 11.49 -20.15 -14.46
CA VAL A 282 12.55 -20.87 -13.73
C VAL A 282 11.97 -22.10 -13.01
N ILE A 283 10.83 -21.96 -12.33
CA ILE A 283 10.18 -23.08 -11.63
C ILE A 283 9.73 -24.14 -12.65
N TRP A 284 9.13 -23.72 -13.76
CA TRP A 284 8.65 -24.61 -14.80
C TRP A 284 9.80 -25.35 -15.50
N TYR A 285 10.87 -24.64 -15.86
CA TYR A 285 12.02 -25.23 -16.54
C TYR A 285 12.85 -26.13 -15.62
N GLY A 286 13.04 -25.73 -14.35
CA GLY A 286 13.76 -26.52 -13.35
C GLY A 286 13.01 -27.79 -12.94
N ASN A 287 11.66 -27.75 -12.99
CA ASN A 287 10.75 -28.87 -12.73
C ASN A 287 11.07 -29.68 -11.44
N LEU A 288 11.52 -28.98 -10.40
CA LEU A 288 11.77 -29.59 -9.10
C LEU A 288 10.44 -29.87 -8.38
N PRO A 289 10.20 -31.08 -7.85
CA PRO A 289 8.94 -31.43 -7.18
C PRO A 289 8.57 -30.49 -6.03
N GLU A 290 9.57 -29.97 -5.31
CA GLU A 290 9.41 -29.07 -4.18
C GLU A 290 8.92 -27.67 -4.58
N GLU A 291 9.13 -27.25 -5.83
CA GLU A 291 8.79 -25.90 -6.30
C GLU A 291 7.54 -25.87 -7.18
N THR A 292 7.33 -26.93 -7.97
CA THR A 292 6.31 -27.00 -9.03
C THR A 292 4.88 -27.05 -8.50
N TYR A 293 4.66 -27.59 -7.31
CA TYR A 293 3.30 -27.77 -6.77
C TYR A 293 2.55 -26.43 -6.61
N PHE A 294 3.26 -25.34 -6.29
CA PHE A 294 2.66 -24.00 -6.15
C PHE A 294 1.98 -23.54 -7.45
N ILE A 295 2.63 -23.80 -8.59
CA ILE A 295 2.10 -23.48 -9.92
C ILE A 295 1.01 -24.49 -10.30
N PHE A 296 1.27 -25.78 -10.09
CA PHE A 296 0.37 -26.86 -10.48
C PHE A 296 -1.04 -26.64 -9.91
N TYR A 297 -1.18 -26.41 -8.60
CA TYR A 297 -2.48 -26.17 -7.95
C TYR A 297 -3.24 -24.96 -8.51
N ARG A 298 -2.57 -24.02 -9.17
CA ARG A 298 -3.15 -22.81 -9.77
C ARG A 298 -3.46 -22.97 -11.27
N LEU A 299 -3.11 -24.11 -11.86
CA LEU A 299 -3.38 -24.43 -13.26
C LEU A 299 -4.27 -25.67 -13.41
N ILE A 300 -4.76 -26.24 -12.29
CA ILE A 300 -5.64 -27.41 -12.28
C ILE A 300 -6.91 -27.18 -11.45
N GLY A 301 -7.90 -28.05 -11.65
CA GLY A 301 -9.12 -28.06 -10.86
C GLY A 301 -9.95 -26.77 -11.03
N PRO A 302 -10.58 -26.27 -9.94
CA PRO A 302 -11.40 -25.06 -9.98
C PRO A 302 -10.68 -23.76 -10.34
N TRP A 303 -9.34 -23.79 -10.47
CA TRP A 303 -8.49 -22.63 -10.72
C TRP A 303 -7.99 -22.54 -12.18
N ARG A 304 -8.48 -23.41 -13.07
CA ARG A 304 -8.19 -23.33 -14.51
C ARG A 304 -8.78 -22.04 -15.11
N PRO A 305 -8.13 -21.43 -16.12
CA PRO A 305 -8.70 -20.32 -16.88
C PRO A 305 -10.03 -20.66 -17.55
#